data_AF-A0A0D3ACW8-F1
#
_entry.id   AF-A0A0D3ACW8-F1
#
_cell.length_a   1.000
_cell.length_b   1.000
_cell.length_c   1.000
_cell.angle_alpha   90.00
_cell.angle_beta   90.00
_cell.angle_gamma   90.00
#
_symmetry.space_group_name_H-M   'P 1'
#
loop_
_entity.id
_entity.type
_entity.pdbx_description
1 polymer ?
#
loop_
_entity_poly.entity_id
_entity_poly.type
_entity_poly.pdbx_seq_one_letter_code
_entity_poly.pdbx_strand_id
1 'polypeptide(L)'
;MTVKHLLVPDSGDADGRVPVIGSRYCVEALGLPVKSEWRSWFHNHQVGGRITEYEGGLTFVTVRGAGHLVPLNKPEEALALFSSFLNGQALPSLP
;
A
#
# COMPACT_ATOMS: atom_id res chain seq x y z
N MET A 1 -20.82 5.05 -6.51
CA MET A 1 -19.41 5.49 -6.58
C MET A 1 -18.78 5.20 -5.23
N THR A 2 -17.93 4.18 -5.14
CA THR A 2 -17.15 3.94 -3.91
C THR A 2 -15.90 4.81 -4.01
N VAL A 3 -15.76 5.79 -3.12
CA VAL A 3 -14.50 6.55 -3.03
C VAL A 3 -13.47 5.59 -2.45
N LYS A 4 -12.46 5.22 -3.25
CA LYS A 4 -11.30 4.48 -2.76
C LYS A 4 -10.31 5.53 -2.24
N HIS A 5 -10.06 5.52 -0.94
CA HIS A 5 -9.01 6.33 -0.34
C HIS A 5 -7.77 5.45 -0.26
N LEU A 6 -6.81 5.68 -1.15
CA LEU A 6 -5.50 5.05 -1.03
C LEU A 6 -4.64 5.95 -0.16
N LEU A 7 -4.38 5.49 1.07
CA LEU A 7 -3.29 6.05 1.84
C LEU A 7 -2.03 5.33 1.36
N VAL A 8 -1.28 5.96 0.45
CA VAL A 8 0.14 5.65 0.26
C VAL A 8 0.88 6.62 1.17
N PRO A 9 1.07 6.34 2.47
CA PRO A 9 2.07 7.11 3.18
C PRO A 9 3.40 6.81 2.50
N ASP A 10 4.27 7.81 2.39
CA ASP A 10 5.67 7.77 1.98
C ASP A 10 6.48 6.72 2.78
N SER A 11 6.13 5.46 2.62
CA SER A 11 6.47 4.37 3.51
C SER A 11 6.74 3.18 2.63
N GLY A 12 7.73 3.41 1.76
CA GLY A 12 8.66 2.33 1.54
C GLY A 12 9.13 1.81 2.90
N ASP A 13 9.16 0.49 3.05
CA ASP A 13 9.42 -0.14 4.35
C ASP A 13 10.83 0.11 4.91
N ALA A 14 11.67 0.85 4.18
CA ALA A 14 12.98 1.33 4.59
C ALA A 14 13.05 2.84 4.88
N ASP A 15 11.92 3.57 4.94
CA ASP A 15 11.93 4.98 5.36
C ASP A 15 12.19 5.14 6.87
N GLY A 16 13.28 5.84 7.21
CA GLY A 16 13.62 6.19 8.59
C GLY A 16 13.01 7.49 9.10
N ARG A 17 12.43 8.34 8.23
CA ARG A 17 11.80 9.61 8.63
C ARG A 17 10.35 9.44 9.05
N VAL A 18 9.57 8.73 8.23
CA VAL A 18 8.17 8.38 8.50
C VAL A 18 8.01 6.86 8.38
N PRO A 19 8.39 6.10 9.43
CA PRO A 19 8.38 4.66 9.37
C PRO A 19 6.96 4.07 9.20
N VAL A 20 6.87 2.95 8.47
CA VAL A 20 5.61 2.21 8.19
C VAL A 20 4.78 1.96 9.45
N ILE A 21 5.44 1.65 10.57
CA ILE A 21 4.78 1.33 11.84
C ILE A 21 3.94 2.52 12.35
N GLY A 22 4.46 3.75 12.23
CA GLY A 22 3.74 4.95 12.67
C GLY A 22 2.47 5.17 11.85
N SER A 23 2.60 5.12 10.53
CA SER A 23 1.45 5.23 9.61
C SER A 23 0.42 4.11 9.82
N ARG A 24 0.87 2.89 10.10
CA ARG A 24 -0.01 1.76 10.40
C ARG A 24 -0.82 2.02 11.67
N TYR A 25 -0.19 2.49 12.75
CA TYR A 25 -0.91 2.84 13.98
C TYR A 25 -1.92 3.97 13.76
N CYS A 26 -1.59 4.99 12.96
CA CYS A 26 -2.55 6.04 12.62
C CYS A 26 -3.79 5.49 11.90
N VAL A 27 -3.62 4.53 11.00
CA VAL A 27 -4.74 3.87 10.30
C VAL A 27 -5.53 2.96 11.24
N GLU A 28 -4.85 2.16 12.05
CA GLU A 28 -5.50 1.27 13.05
C GLU A 28 -6.33 2.07 14.06
N ALA A 29 -5.87 3.27 14.46
CA ALA A 29 -6.58 4.15 15.36
C ALA A 29 -7.93 4.66 14.83
N LEU A 30 -8.20 4.53 13.52
CA LEU A 30 -9.52 4.84 12.94
C LEU A 30 -10.60 3.82 13.32
N GLY A 31 -10.22 2.64 13.84
CA GLY A 31 -11.17 1.61 14.27
C GLY A 31 -11.99 1.00 13.13
N LEU A 32 -11.52 1.08 11.88
CA LEU A 32 -12.23 0.55 10.72
C LEU A 32 -12.15 -0.99 10.70
N PRO A 33 -13.25 -1.70 10.37
CA PRO A 33 -13.21 -3.14 10.20
C PRO A 33 -12.25 -3.55 9.07
N VAL A 34 -11.46 -4.59 9.30
CA VAL A 34 -10.57 -5.16 8.28
C VAL A 34 -11.39 -5.96 7.29
N LYS A 35 -11.26 -5.64 6.00
CA LYS A 35 -11.88 -6.34 4.88
C LYS A 35 -10.98 -7.42 4.30
N SER A 36 -9.68 -7.13 4.19
CA SER A 36 -8.66 -8.08 3.76
C SER A 36 -7.45 -7.95 4.65
N GLU A 37 -7.09 -9.06 5.29
CA GLU A 37 -5.94 -9.18 6.19
C GLU A 37 -4.61 -8.86 5.50
N TRP A 38 -3.62 -8.50 6.32
CA TRP A 38 -2.27 -8.16 5.89
C TRP A 38 -1.63 -9.23 5.00
N ARG A 39 -1.57 -8.96 3.69
CA ARG A 39 -1.09 -9.91 2.68
C ARG A 39 -0.02 -9.28 1.79
N SER A 40 0.74 -10.13 1.11
CA SER A 40 1.67 -9.67 0.08
C SER A 40 0.90 -9.27 -1.18
N TRP A 41 1.44 -8.28 -1.89
CA TRP A 41 1.09 -8.02 -3.27
C TRP A 41 2.31 -8.18 -4.17
N PHE A 42 2.07 -8.49 -5.44
CA PHE A 42 3.11 -8.89 -6.38
C PHE A 42 3.21 -7.96 -7.58
N HIS A 43 4.44 -7.79 -8.06
CA HIS A 43 4.77 -7.14 -9.33
C HIS A 43 5.89 -7.94 -9.98
N ASN A 44 5.73 -8.31 -11.27
CA ASN A 44 6.70 -9.09 -12.04
C ASN A 44 7.19 -10.36 -11.30
N HIS A 45 6.26 -11.16 -10.75
CA HIS A 45 6.55 -12.37 -9.97
C HIS A 45 7.37 -12.16 -8.68
N GLN A 46 7.53 -10.91 -8.23
CA GLN A 46 8.21 -10.56 -6.98
C GLN A 46 7.27 -9.88 -6.00
N VAL A 47 7.58 -10.00 -4.70
CA VAL A 47 6.82 -9.30 -3.65
C VAL A 47 7.08 -7.80 -3.77
N GLY A 48 6.10 -7.06 -4.25
CA GLY A 48 6.12 -5.60 -4.36
C GLY A 48 5.92 -4.91 -3.01
N GLY A 49 5.27 -5.58 -2.05
CA GLY A 49 5.07 -5.06 -0.70
C GLY A 49 3.92 -5.75 0.03
N ARG A 50 3.30 -5.03 0.97
CA ARG A 50 2.17 -5.53 1.77
C ARG A 50 0.95 -4.63 1.60
N ILE A 51 -0.23 -5.21 1.78
CA ILE A 51 -1.51 -4.53 1.67
C ILE A 51 -2.49 -5.03 2.74
N THR A 52 -3.24 -4.09 3.31
CA THR A 52 -4.43 -4.34 4.12
C THR A 52 -5.56 -3.47 3.60
N GLU A 53 -6.73 -4.08 3.41
CA GLU A 53 -7.93 -3.40 2.94
C GLU A 53 -8.90 -3.29 4.10
N TYR A 54 -9.49 -2.10 4.29
CA TYR A 54 -10.48 -1.83 5.32
C TYR A 54 -11.84 -1.57 4.67
N GLU A 55 -12.90 -1.79 5.44
CA GLU A 55 -14.24 -1.37 5.05
C GLU A 55 -14.31 0.15 4.87
N GLY A 56 -15.25 0.60 4.03
CA GLY A 56 -15.36 2.03 3.69
C GLY A 56 -14.37 2.53 2.63
N GLY A 57 -13.59 1.63 2.02
CA GLY A 57 -12.76 1.93 0.85
C GLY A 57 -11.36 2.45 1.16
N LEU A 58 -10.91 2.36 2.41
CA LEU A 58 -9.52 2.66 2.79
C LEU A 58 -8.61 1.47 2.49
N THR A 59 -7.47 1.73 1.87
CA THR A 59 -6.44 0.70 1.61
C THR A 59 -5.09 1.20 2.06
N PHE A 60 -4.42 0.42 2.90
CA PHE A 60 -3.06 0.67 3.37
C PHE A 60 -2.09 -0.22 2.60
N VAL A 61 -1.10 0.38 1.95
CA VAL A 61 -0.13 -0.34 1.12
C VAL A 61 1.29 0.09 1.46
N THR A 62 2.22 -0.87 1.49
CA THR A 62 3.66 -0.61 1.56
C THR A 62 4.33 -1.02 0.26
N VAL A 63 5.48 -0.41 -0.03
CA VAL A 63 6.38 -0.85 -1.11
C VAL A 63 7.67 -1.40 -0.50
N ARG A 64 7.95 -2.67 -0.78
CA ARG A 64 9.12 -3.36 -0.27
C ARG A 64 10.40 -2.74 -0.81
N GLY A 65 11.30 -2.37 0.08
CA GLY A 65 12.62 -1.82 -0.23
C GLY A 65 12.62 -0.38 -0.74
N ALA A 66 11.48 0.31 -0.73
CA ALA A 66 11.46 1.75 -1.00
C ALA A 66 11.82 2.55 0.26
N GLY A 67 12.33 3.77 0.09
CA GLY A 67 12.47 4.75 1.17
C GLY A 67 11.30 5.73 1.17
N HIS A 68 11.55 6.94 1.66
CA HIS A 68 10.56 8.02 1.71
C HIS A 68 9.99 8.34 0.32
N LEU A 69 10.87 8.49 -0.69
CA LEU A 69 10.47 8.83 -2.05
C LEU A 69 10.22 7.57 -2.88
N VAL A 70 9.07 6.92 -2.66
CA VAL A 70 8.72 5.64 -3.29
C VAL A 70 8.88 5.66 -4.83
N PRO A 71 8.36 6.65 -5.59
CA PRO A 71 8.52 6.67 -7.05
C PRO A 71 9.97 6.83 -7.53
N LEU A 72 10.84 7.40 -6.68
CA LEU A 72 12.27 7.51 -6.97
C LEU A 72 13.00 6.18 -6.71
N ASN A 73 12.63 5.47 -5.64
CA ASN A 73 13.31 4.24 -5.25
C ASN A 73 12.80 3.00 -6.01
N LYS A 74 11.49 2.93 -6.27
CA LYS A 74 10.78 1.79 -6.85
C LYS A 74 9.77 2.26 -7.91
N PRO A 75 10.23 2.77 -9.06
CA PRO A 75 9.38 3.42 -10.06
C PRO A 75 8.36 2.47 -10.71
N GLU A 76 8.71 1.22 -10.96
CA GLU A 76 7.79 0.23 -11.58
C GLU A 76 6.66 -0.14 -10.62
N GLU A 77 6.99 -0.44 -9.36
CA GLU A 77 6.03 -0.71 -8.31
C GLU A 77 5.12 0.50 -8.04
N ALA A 78 5.69 1.70 -7.98
CA ALA A 78 4.94 2.94 -7.80
C ALA A 78 3.94 3.16 -8.94
N LEU A 79 4.36 2.93 -10.19
CA LEU A 79 3.49 3.06 -11.36
C LEU A 79 2.39 2.00 -11.36
N ALA A 80 2.70 0.75 -11.00
CA ALA A 80 1.72 -0.32 -10.89
C ALA A 80 0.67 0.00 -9.82
N LEU A 81 1.11 0.47 -8.65
CA LEU A 81 0.22 0.94 -7.58
C LEU A 81 -0.69 2.08 -8.04
N PHE A 82 -0.09 3.11 -8.65
CA PHE A 82 -0.82 4.28 -9.11
C PHE A 82 -1.84 3.93 -10.21
N SER A 83 -1.46 3.08 -11.16
CA SER A 83 -2.35 2.62 -12.23
C SER A 83 -3.49 1.76 -11.68
N SER A 84 -3.20 0.87 -10.72
CA SER A 84 -4.21 0.04 -10.05
C SER A 84 -5.22 0.92 -9.31
N PHE A 85 -4.74 1.95 -8.62
CA PHE A 85 -5.57 2.93 -7.92
C PHE A 85 -6.53 3.68 -8.85
N LEU A 86 -6.00 4.30 -9.91
CA LEU A 86 -6.80 5.06 -10.86
C LEU A 86 -7.88 4.21 -11.55
N ASN A 87 -7.54 2.96 -11.88
CA ASN A 87 -8.45 2.03 -12.52
C ASN A 87 -9.37 1.29 -11.54
N GLY A 88 -9.22 1.53 -10.23
CA GLY A 88 -9.98 0.82 -9.20
C GLY A 88 -9.75 -0.69 -9.19
N GLN A 89 -8.62 -1.18 -9.71
CA GLN A 89 -8.26 -2.59 -9.75
C GLN A 89 -7.67 -3.03 -8.40
N ALA A 90 -7.70 -4.33 -8.12
CA ALA A 90 -7.01 -4.89 -6.97
C ALA A 90 -5.54 -5.18 -7.34
N LEU A 91 -4.63 -5.04 -6.37
CA LEU A 91 -3.24 -5.45 -6.58
C LEU A 91 -3.12 -6.98 -6.60
N PRO A 92 -2.25 -7.55 -7.46
CA PRO A 92 -2.07 -8.99 -7.57
C PRO A 92 -1.72 -9.63 -6.22
N SER A 93 -2.44 -10.67 -5.83
CA SER A 93 -2.20 -11.47 -4.62
C SER A 93 -1.38 -12.74 -4.89
N LEU A 94 -1.13 -13.04 -6.16
CA LEU A 94 -0.36 -14.17 -6.63
C LEU A 94 0.82 -13.67 -7.49
N PRO A 95 1.93 -14.43 -7.56
CA PRO A 95 3.06 -14.09 -8.40
C PRO A 95 2.70 -13.96 -9.87
#